data_AF-A0A354SFE5-F1
#
_entry.id   AF-A0A354SFE5-F1
#
_cell.length_a   1.000
_cell.length_b   1.000
_cell.length_c   1.000
_cell.angle_alpha   90.00
_cell.angle_beta   90.00
_cell.angle_gamma   90.00
#
_symmetry.space_group_name_H-M   'P 1'
#
loop_
_entity.id
_entity.type
_entity.pdbx_description
1 polymer ?
#
loop_
_entity_poly.entity_id
_entity_poly.type
_entity_poly.pdbx_seq_one_letter_code
_entity_poly.pdbx_strand_id
1 'polypeptide(L)'
;MKSGYDVLKERGFIEQFTDEALITEQFAGEPVTCYIGFDPTATSLHIGSLVPIMALAHMQQTGNKPIALVGGGTGLIGDPSGK
;
A
#
# COMPACT_ATOMS: atom_id res chain seq x y z
N MET A 1 -20.18 7.08 -1.21
CA MET A 1 -18.97 6.87 -0.39
C MET A 1 -17.81 6.80 -1.36
N LYS A 2 -16.69 7.50 -1.12
CA LYS A 2 -15.53 7.45 -2.03
C LYS A 2 -14.87 6.08 -1.94
N SER A 3 -14.40 5.53 -3.07
CA SER A 3 -13.65 4.27 -3.06
C SER A 3 -12.28 4.44 -2.38
N GLY A 4 -11.62 3.34 -2.03
CA GLY A 4 -10.24 3.38 -1.53
C GLY A 4 -9.30 4.07 -2.51
N TYR A 5 -9.42 3.77 -3.80
CA TYR A 5 -8.67 4.42 -4.86
C TYR A 5 -8.90 5.94 -4.91
N ASP A 6 -10.16 6.39 -4.87
CA ASP A 6 -10.48 7.82 -4.90
C ASP A 6 -9.86 8.57 -3.71
N VAL A 7 -9.90 7.97 -2.52
CA VAL A 7 -9.32 8.56 -1.30
C VAL A 7 -7.80 8.70 -1.42
N LEU A 8 -7.12 7.67 -1.93
CA LEU A 8 -5.67 7.71 -2.14
C LEU A 8 -5.28 8.73 -3.22
N LYS A 9 -6.04 8.80 -4.31
CA LYS A 9 -5.82 9.76 -5.41
C LYS A 9 -5.99 11.21 -4.94
N GLU A 10 -7.10 11.51 -4.25
CA GLU A 10 -7.39 12.84 -3.72
C GLU A 10 -6.33 13.32 -2.71
N ARG A 11 -5.80 12.41 -1.91
CA ARG A 11 -4.78 12.71 -0.88
C ARG A 11 -3.34 12.71 -1.42
N GLY A 12 -3.13 12.44 -2.70
CA GLY A 12 -1.81 12.49 -3.32
C GLY A 12 -0.90 11.30 -3.01
N PHE A 13 -1.46 10.12 -2.71
CA PHE A 13 -0.67 8.89 -2.48
C PHE A 13 -0.27 8.16 -3.77
N ILE A 14 -0.85 8.53 -4.92
CA ILE A 14 -0.67 7.82 -6.19
C ILE A 14 0.33 8.57 -7.04
N GLU A 15 1.52 7.99 -7.21
CA GLU A 15 2.54 8.45 -8.16
C GLU A 15 2.39 7.74 -9.52
N GLN A 16 2.18 6.42 -9.50
CA GLN A 16 2.03 5.58 -10.68
C GLN A 16 1.01 4.48 -10.45
N PHE A 17 0.49 3.93 -11.55
CA PHE A 17 -0.41 2.78 -11.57
C PHE A 17 -0.05 1.87 -12.74
N THR A 18 -0.41 0.58 -12.63
CA THR A 18 -0.22 -0.39 -13.70
C THR A 18 -1.28 -0.25 -14.80
N ASP A 19 -2.54 -0.11 -14.41
CA ASP A 19 -3.69 0.12 -15.30
C ASP A 19 -4.82 0.80 -14.51
N GLU A 20 -5.09 2.07 -14.80
CA GLU A 20 -6.09 2.86 -14.08
C GLU A 20 -7.54 2.38 -14.32
N ALA A 21 -7.83 1.86 -15.52
CA ALA A 21 -9.16 1.37 -15.85
C ALA A 21 -9.49 0.10 -15.06
N LEU A 22 -8.56 -0.86 -15.04
CA LEU A 22 -8.72 -2.10 -14.26
C LEU A 22 -8.78 -1.84 -12.75
N ILE A 23 -8.01 -0.88 -12.25
CA ILE A 23 -8.08 -0.47 -10.84
C ILE A 23 -9.48 0.06 -10.54
N THR A 24 -9.97 1.02 -11.33
CA THR A 24 -11.30 1.61 -11.12
C THR A 24 -12.41 0.56 -11.16
N GLU A 25 -12.32 -0.41 -12.08
CA GLU A 25 -13.25 -1.54 -12.16
C GLU A 25 -13.20 -2.43 -10.90
N GLN A 26 -12.02 -2.78 -10.40
CA GLN A 26 -11.88 -3.57 -9.16
C GLN A 26 -12.56 -2.90 -7.98
N PHE A 27 -12.41 -1.58 -7.85
CA PHE A 27 -13.02 -0.82 -6.75
C PHE A 27 -14.53 -0.60 -6.90
N ALA A 28 -15.14 -1.00 -8.01
CA ALA A 28 -16.59 -0.99 -8.21
C ALA A 28 -17.28 -2.27 -7.67
N GLY A 29 -16.52 -3.32 -7.38
CA GLY A 29 -17.02 -4.62 -6.91
C GLY A 29 -16.89 -4.83 -5.40
N GLU A 30 -16.42 -6.02 -5.03
CA GLU A 30 -16.19 -6.43 -3.64
C GLU A 30 -14.99 -5.71 -3.00
N PRO A 31 -14.89 -5.68 -1.66
CA PRO A 31 -13.74 -5.11 -0.97
C PRO A 31 -12.41 -5.66 -1.47
N VAL A 32 -11.53 -4.75 -1.89
CA VAL A 32 -10.22 -5.09 -2.45
C VAL A 32 -9.28 -5.54 -1.33
N THR A 33 -8.52 -6.60 -1.59
CA THR A 33 -7.41 -7.01 -0.72
C THR A 33 -6.13 -6.38 -1.25
N CYS A 34 -5.40 -5.68 -0.40
CA CYS A 34 -4.16 -4.99 -0.78
C CYS A 34 -3.06 -5.30 0.24
N TYR A 35 -1.81 -5.14 -0.17
CA TYR A 35 -0.68 -5.33 0.74
C TYR A 35 0.43 -4.30 0.49
N ILE A 36 1.22 -4.04 1.52
CA ILE A 36 2.52 -3.39 1.40
C ILE A 36 3.55 -4.22 2.17
N GLY A 37 4.70 -4.46 1.54
CA GLY A 37 5.84 -5.17 2.13
C GLY A 37 6.77 -4.23 2.89
N PHE A 38 7.27 -4.70 4.03
CA PHE A 38 8.27 -4.02 4.85
C PHE A 38 9.39 -5.00 5.19
N ASP A 39 10.59 -4.76 4.66
CA ASP A 39 11.78 -5.54 5.02
C ASP A 39 12.37 -5.01 6.34
N PRO A 40 12.65 -5.90 7.32
CA PRO A 40 13.21 -5.52 8.62
C PRO A 40 14.71 -5.17 8.52
N THR A 41 15.04 -4.06 7.86
CA THR A 41 16.41 -3.59 7.63
C THR A 41 17.00 -2.81 8.80
N ALA A 42 16.18 -2.45 9.79
CA ALA A 42 16.56 -1.80 11.04
C ALA A 42 15.72 -2.33 12.21
N THR A 43 16.08 -1.98 13.44
CA THR A 43 15.34 -2.39 14.66
C THR A 43 14.00 -1.66 14.84
N SER A 44 13.73 -0.64 14.03
CA SER A 44 12.50 0.14 14.08
C SER A 44 12.14 0.70 12.70
N LEU A 45 10.84 0.88 12.45
CA LEU A 45 10.35 1.67 11.33
C LEU A 45 10.58 3.17 11.62
N HIS A 46 10.68 3.98 10.57
CA HIS A 46 10.91 5.42 10.68
C HIS A 46 9.89 6.22 9.86
N ILE A 47 10.01 7.54 9.84
CA ILE A 47 9.04 8.43 9.17
C ILE A 47 8.82 8.10 7.68
N GLY A 48 9.85 7.64 6.96
CA GLY A 48 9.70 7.18 5.57
C GLY A 48 8.75 6.00 5.38
N SER A 49 8.52 5.19 6.42
CA SER A 49 7.55 4.10 6.41
C SER A 49 6.11 4.57 6.63
N LEU A 50 5.91 5.82 7.08
CA LEU A 50 4.58 6.32 7.44
C LEU A 50 3.66 6.47 6.23
N VAL A 51 4.17 6.90 5.08
CA VAL A 51 3.37 7.06 3.85
C VAL A 51 2.68 5.73 3.46
N PRO A 52 3.40 4.61 3.27
CA PRO A 52 2.73 3.33 2.99
C PRO A 52 1.81 2.86 4.11
N ILE A 53 2.17 3.07 5.39
CA ILE A 53 1.30 2.70 6.53
C ILE A 53 -0.03 3.46 6.47
N MET A 54 0.01 4.76 6.17
CA MET A 54 -1.20 5.59 6.06
C MET A 54 -2.04 5.22 4.84
N ALA A 55 -1.42 4.78 3.74
CA ALA A 55 -2.14 4.24 2.60
C ALA A 55 -2.95 2.98 3.00
N LEU A 56 -2.35 2.04 3.73
CA LEU A 56 -3.06 0.87 4.26
C LEU A 56 -4.18 1.27 5.23
N ALA A 57 -3.96 2.28 6.09
CA ALA A 57 -4.97 2.78 7.01
C ALA A 57 -6.18 3.38 6.27
N HIS A 58 -5.95 4.16 5.21
CA HIS A 58 -7.03 4.69 4.36
C HIS A 58 -7.77 3.58 3.60
N MET A 59 -7.05 2.56 3.14
CA MET A 59 -7.67 1.37 2.55
C MET A 59 -8.58 0.67 3.57
N GLN A 60 -8.14 0.51 4.82
CA GLN A 60 -8.99 -0.06 5.88
C GLN A 60 -10.25 0.77 6.15
N GLN A 61 -10.10 2.10 6.24
CA GLN A 61 -11.20 3.03 6.54
C GLN A 61 -12.26 3.08 5.44
N THR A 62 -11.89 2.72 4.21
CA THR A 62 -12.81 2.62 3.07
C THR A 62 -13.42 1.23 2.91
N GLY A 63 -13.23 0.33 3.88
CA GLY A 63 -13.81 -1.01 3.92
C GLY A 63 -13.00 -2.09 3.21
N ASN A 64 -11.78 -1.78 2.75
CA ASN A 64 -10.89 -2.74 2.09
C ASN A 64 -10.11 -3.59 3.10
N LYS A 65 -9.40 -4.61 2.61
CA LYS A 65 -8.66 -5.58 3.42
C LYS A 65 -7.14 -5.38 3.25
N PRO A 66 -6.51 -4.51 4.07
CA PRO A 66 -5.06 -4.31 4.01
C PRO A 66 -4.28 -5.42 4.71
N ILE A 67 -3.11 -5.74 4.16
CA ILE A 67 -2.14 -6.68 4.72
C ILE A 67 -0.79 -5.99 4.84
N ALA A 68 -0.28 -5.82 6.06
CA ALA A 68 1.10 -5.41 6.28
C ALA A 68 1.99 -6.65 6.28
N LEU A 69 2.81 -6.82 5.24
CA LEU A 69 3.66 -8.00 5.07
C LEU A 69 5.08 -7.72 5.57
N VAL A 70 5.53 -8.49 6.55
CA VAL A 70 6.93 -8.43 7.02
C VAL A 70 7.79 -9.35 6.17
N GLY A 71 8.74 -8.77 5.43
CA GLY A 71 9.63 -9.47 4.52
C GLY A 71 10.82 -10.12 5.22
N GLY A 72 10.57 -11.12 6.07
CA GLY A 72 11.65 -11.79 6.82
C GLY A 72 12.67 -12.50 5.93
N GLY A 73 12.23 -13.09 4.81
CA GLY A 73 13.11 -13.73 3.84
C GLY A 73 13.80 -12.73 2.90
N THR A 74 13.03 -11.77 2.35
CA THR A 74 13.54 -10.73 1.43
C THR A 74 14.53 -9.80 2.12
N GLY A 75 14.29 -9.47 3.40
CA GLY A 75 15.22 -8.71 4.22
C GLY A 75 16.59 -9.36 4.42
N LEU A 76 16.72 -10.69 4.25
CA LEU A 76 18.01 -11.40 4.30
C LEU A 76 18.81 -11.27 2.99
N ILE A 77 18.13 -11.11 1.86
CA ILE A 77 18.76 -10.92 0.55
C ILE A 77 19.07 -9.44 0.32
N GLY A 78 18.12 -8.57 0.67
CA GLY A 78 18.16 -7.15 0.42
C GLY A 78 17.63 -6.79 -0.97
N ASP A 79 16.88 -5.68 -1.01
CA ASP A 79 16.44 -5.04 -2.25
C ASP A 79 17.53 -4.07 -2.77
N PRO A 80 17.93 -4.15 -4.07
CA PRO A 80 18.82 -3.17 -4.70
C PRO A 80 18.16 -1.82 -5.01
N SER A 81 16.83 -1.72 -4.92
CA SER A 81 16.09 -0.51 -5.29
C SER A 81 16.46 0.69 -4.43
N GLY A 82 16.78 1.82 -5.07
CA GLY A 82 17.00 3.11 -4.40
C GLY A 82 18.21 3.20 -3.47
N LYS A 83 19.16 2.27 -3.57
CA LYS A 83 20.49 2.31 -2.93
C LYS A 83 21.57 2.71 -3.93
#